data_AF-A0A2N2FDM9-F1
#
_entry.id   AF-A0A2N2FDM9-F1
#
_cell.length_a   1.000
_cell.length_b   1.000
_cell.length_c   1.000
_cell.angle_alpha   90.00
_cell.angle_beta   90.00
_cell.angle_gamma   90.00
#
_symmetry.space_group_name_H-M   'P 1'
#
loop_
_entity.id
_entity.type
_entity.pdbx_description
1 polymer ?
#
loop_
_entity_poly.entity_id
_entity_poly.type
_entity_poly.pdbx_seq_one_letter_code
_entity_poly.pdbx_strand_id
1 'polypeptide(L)'
;MIKNVKVGPSPIWMKNRLESAGLRAINNIVDVTNFVMLETGQPLHAFDFRFLEEGRIVVRKSRENEEFISLDEKSHILPADTLLICDGVKPVAIGGIMGGLNSEVKEDTQTVFLESAYFNPPSIRRSARKLAMPTDAAFRFERGIDPEGVVKALHRAAQLIADLSGGSISKNYIDEYPNKIPSAQNIPLRLDRIRRVIGMEIGAKDVTKILRSIGMIVKQEGRGRYLVTPPTCRVDISREIDLIEEVIRLYGYDRVPVTLPPVAVTEIEVIPRLDMEEKIRQLLIGSGYTEIVNYSFGNPLVADALCFPENDERRIPVRIKNPLGEDLSAMRTTMIYGLLETAKRNANNGSFDLKIFEIGRIFLNRKKGELPEEKNMIAGLLTGKMTDDFWGSGKTVDFYTLKGSLENIFVDFKMNNSRYVSTVVEPFLHPGKSCGIILDDKQIGFLGEVHPDVLEKINLKNKAYVFEINLDILVAAYLERNISCQEISKYPAVLRDAAFVIPDTMEADKMLNIVLGQKEDLLENVSIFDVYSGKEFTEGTKSLGLRFSYRSSDRTLTDSEANAVHDRIVQKTVTLTGAKIRD
;
A
#
# COMPACT_ATOMS: atom_id res chain seq x y z
N MET A 1 22.82 5.25 -49.14
CA MET A 1 21.77 5.49 -50.15
C MET A 1 21.75 4.36 -51.16
N ILE A 2 20.56 4.01 -51.65
CA ILE A 2 20.34 2.96 -52.65
C ILE A 2 19.49 3.57 -53.76
N LYS A 3 20.01 3.58 -55.00
CA LYS A 3 19.42 4.26 -56.15
C LYS A 3 18.76 3.26 -57.11
N ASN A 4 17.81 3.72 -57.90
CA ASN A 4 17.09 2.93 -58.90
C ASN A 4 16.37 1.72 -58.28
N VAL A 5 15.83 1.87 -57.07
CA VAL A 5 15.05 0.80 -56.43
C VAL A 5 13.68 0.69 -57.11
N LYS A 6 13.17 -0.54 -57.24
CA LYS A 6 11.78 -0.81 -57.61
C LYS A 6 11.02 -1.33 -56.39
N VAL A 7 10.05 -0.55 -55.92
CA VAL A 7 9.16 -0.97 -54.82
C VAL A 7 8.15 -1.99 -55.34
N GLY A 8 7.99 -3.08 -54.60
CA GLY A 8 7.09 -4.17 -54.99
C GLY A 8 6.90 -5.18 -53.87
N PRO A 9 6.17 -6.28 -54.11
CA PRO A 9 5.94 -7.31 -53.11
C PRO A 9 7.23 -8.06 -52.77
N SER A 10 7.44 -8.34 -51.48
CA SER A 10 8.55 -9.18 -51.00
C SER A 10 8.44 -10.62 -51.48
N PRO A 11 9.58 -11.33 -51.63
CA PRO A 11 9.57 -12.74 -51.98
C PRO A 11 8.91 -13.59 -50.90
N ILE A 12 8.32 -14.73 -51.31
CA ILE A 12 7.52 -15.62 -50.44
C ILE A 12 8.29 -16.02 -49.17
N TRP A 13 9.59 -16.33 -49.28
CA TRP A 13 10.39 -16.74 -48.13
C TRP A 13 10.50 -15.66 -47.05
N MET A 14 10.56 -14.38 -47.44
CA MET A 14 10.65 -13.26 -46.50
C MET A 14 9.30 -12.99 -45.85
N LYS A 15 8.23 -12.99 -46.65
CA LYS A 15 6.85 -12.86 -46.16
C LYS A 15 6.54 -13.92 -45.10
N ASN A 16 6.80 -15.19 -45.42
CA ASN A 16 6.53 -16.30 -44.50
C ASN A 16 7.31 -16.15 -43.19
N ARG A 17 8.56 -15.68 -43.22
CA ARG A 17 9.38 -15.48 -42.00
C ARG A 17 8.87 -14.33 -41.15
N LEU A 18 8.50 -13.20 -41.77
CA LEU A 18 7.93 -12.04 -41.06
C LEU A 18 6.59 -12.38 -40.43
N GLU A 19 5.70 -13.01 -41.20
CA GLU A 19 4.36 -13.38 -40.73
C GLU A 19 4.42 -14.42 -39.61
N SER A 20 5.34 -15.38 -39.69
CA SER A 20 5.60 -16.35 -38.60
C SER A 20 6.11 -15.68 -37.31
N ALA A 21 6.71 -14.50 -37.42
CA ALA A 21 7.15 -13.69 -36.28
C ALA A 21 6.10 -12.63 -35.86
N GLY A 22 4.90 -12.65 -36.44
CA GLY A 22 3.81 -11.73 -36.12
C GLY A 22 3.85 -10.39 -36.84
N LEU A 23 4.73 -10.21 -37.83
CA LEU A 23 4.82 -8.98 -38.64
C LEU A 23 4.17 -9.18 -40.01
N ARG A 24 3.23 -8.29 -40.35
CA ARG A 24 2.61 -8.26 -41.68
C ARG A 24 3.61 -7.75 -42.72
N ALA A 25 3.73 -8.46 -43.84
CA ALA A 25 4.50 -8.00 -44.99
C ALA A 25 3.80 -6.84 -45.73
N ILE A 26 4.58 -5.84 -46.13
CA ILE A 26 4.12 -4.61 -46.79
C ILE A 26 4.74 -4.52 -48.19
N ASN A 27 6.04 -4.26 -48.27
CA ASN A 27 6.80 -4.15 -49.53
C ASN A 27 8.26 -4.56 -49.32
N ASN A 28 8.96 -4.85 -50.41
CA ASN A 28 10.35 -5.32 -50.43
C ASN A 28 11.39 -4.39 -49.79
N ILE A 29 11.05 -3.14 -49.47
CA ILE A 29 11.93 -2.20 -48.75
C ILE A 29 11.66 -2.26 -47.25
N VAL A 30 10.40 -2.05 -46.84
CA VAL A 30 9.99 -2.05 -45.44
C VAL A 30 10.19 -3.44 -44.83
N ASP A 31 9.85 -4.49 -45.57
CA ASP A 31 10.01 -5.87 -45.12
C ASP A 31 11.47 -6.23 -44.90
N VAL A 32 12.41 -5.68 -45.67
CA VAL A 32 13.84 -5.88 -45.41
C VAL A 32 14.25 -5.23 -44.09
N THR A 33 13.79 -4.02 -43.80
CA THR A 33 14.10 -3.36 -42.51
C THR A 33 13.58 -4.16 -41.32
N ASN A 34 12.35 -4.66 -41.40
CA ASN A 34 11.75 -5.53 -40.39
C ASN A 34 12.46 -6.88 -40.29
N PHE A 35 12.83 -7.46 -41.43
CA PHE A 35 13.51 -8.75 -41.50
C PHE A 35 14.89 -8.68 -40.85
N VAL A 36 15.69 -7.65 -41.19
CA VAL A 36 17.02 -7.45 -40.62
C VAL A 36 16.94 -7.09 -39.14
N MET A 37 15.92 -6.35 -38.71
CA MET A 37 15.65 -6.11 -37.28
C MET A 37 15.41 -7.42 -36.52
N LEU A 38 14.67 -8.37 -37.09
CA LEU A 38 14.47 -9.69 -36.47
C LEU A 38 15.72 -10.58 -36.57
N GLU A 39 16.46 -10.51 -37.67
CA GLU A 39 17.68 -11.30 -37.90
C GLU A 39 18.83 -10.88 -36.98
N THR A 40 18.96 -9.57 -36.71
CA THR A 40 20.14 -8.99 -36.04
C THR A 40 19.84 -8.28 -34.73
N GLY A 41 18.56 -8.00 -34.44
CA GLY A 41 18.16 -7.19 -33.29
C GLY A 41 18.27 -5.68 -33.49
N GLN A 42 18.77 -5.20 -34.64
CA GLN A 42 18.96 -3.78 -34.97
C GLN A 42 17.74 -3.23 -35.72
N PRO A 43 16.91 -2.36 -35.12
CA PRO A 43 15.89 -1.65 -35.90
C PRO A 43 16.55 -0.74 -36.95
N LEU A 44 15.96 -0.71 -38.14
CA LEU A 44 16.37 0.14 -39.26
C LEU A 44 15.15 0.92 -39.77
N HIS A 45 15.41 2.03 -40.45
CA HIS A 45 14.37 2.79 -41.12
C HIS A 45 14.79 3.16 -42.54
N ALA A 46 13.84 3.14 -43.47
CA ALA A 46 14.06 3.51 -44.85
C ALA A 46 13.24 4.76 -45.15
N PHE A 47 13.92 5.84 -45.53
CA PHE A 47 13.30 7.09 -45.97
C PHE A 47 13.30 7.18 -47.50
N ASP A 48 12.23 7.71 -48.06
CA ASP A 48 12.27 8.18 -49.45
C ASP A 48 13.12 9.45 -49.52
N PHE A 49 14.24 9.37 -50.25
CA PHE A 49 15.21 10.46 -50.33
C PHE A 49 14.60 11.73 -50.95
N ARG A 50 13.53 11.63 -51.74
CA ARG A 50 12.83 12.79 -52.32
C ARG A 50 12.25 13.71 -51.26
N PHE A 51 11.92 13.18 -50.09
CA PHE A 51 11.29 13.93 -49.00
C PHE A 51 12.29 14.46 -47.97
N LEU A 52 13.58 14.15 -48.11
CA LEU A 52 14.64 14.67 -47.24
C LEU A 52 15.14 16.01 -47.79
N GLU A 53 14.55 17.10 -47.33
CA GLU A 53 14.92 18.45 -47.77
C GLU A 53 16.38 18.78 -47.41
N GLU A 54 17.03 19.54 -48.29
CA GLU A 54 18.45 19.89 -48.22
C GLU A 54 19.42 18.69 -48.23
N GLY A 55 18.93 17.46 -48.43
CA GLY A 55 19.75 16.26 -48.57
C GLY A 55 20.60 15.92 -47.33
N ARG A 56 20.17 16.35 -46.13
CA ARG A 56 20.88 16.11 -44.87
C ARG A 56 19.95 15.58 -43.78
N ILE A 57 20.55 14.92 -42.79
CA ILE A 57 19.87 14.49 -41.57
C ILE A 57 20.39 15.33 -40.39
N VAL A 58 19.48 15.80 -39.54
CA VAL A 58 19.77 16.52 -38.32
C VAL A 58 19.12 15.81 -37.15
N VAL A 59 19.91 15.31 -36.22
CA VAL A 59 19.41 14.70 -34.98
C VAL A 59 19.34 15.77 -33.90
N ARG A 60 18.14 16.05 -33.40
CA ARG A 60 17.92 17.04 -32.35
C ARG A 60 16.80 16.64 -31.41
N LYS A 61 16.62 17.43 -30.36
CA LYS A 61 15.48 17.31 -29.47
C LYS A 61 14.28 18.10 -30.00
N SER A 62 13.09 17.64 -29.67
CA SER A 62 11.84 18.37 -29.88
C SER A 62 11.76 19.61 -29.00
N ARG A 63 11.07 20.63 -29.52
CA ARG A 63 10.57 21.74 -28.72
C ARG A 63 9.33 21.31 -27.95
N GLU A 64 8.99 22.05 -26.91
CA GLU A 64 7.75 21.79 -26.17
C GLU A 64 6.54 22.01 -27.08
N ASN A 65 5.63 21.05 -27.09
CA ASN A 65 4.42 21.02 -27.90
C ASN A 65 4.67 21.07 -29.43
N GLU A 66 5.82 20.57 -29.89
CA GLU A 66 6.09 20.41 -31.32
C GLU A 66 5.18 19.33 -31.91
N GLU A 67 4.43 19.64 -32.96
CA GLU A 67 3.52 18.69 -33.61
C GLU A 67 4.27 17.73 -34.55
N PHE A 68 3.84 16.47 -34.57
CA PHE A 68 4.39 15.43 -35.44
C PHE A 68 3.33 14.44 -35.90
N ILE A 69 3.31 14.10 -37.18
CA ILE A 69 2.40 13.10 -37.76
C ILE A 69 3.20 11.83 -38.08
N SER A 70 2.89 10.74 -37.38
CA SER A 70 3.53 9.44 -37.58
C SER A 70 2.93 8.67 -38.76
N LEU A 71 3.63 7.60 -39.18
CA LEU A 71 3.22 6.71 -40.28
C LEU A 71 1.84 6.05 -40.08
N ASP A 72 1.33 5.96 -38.85
CA ASP A 72 -0.03 5.48 -38.57
C ASP A 72 -1.09 6.58 -38.69
N GLU A 73 -0.73 7.69 -39.35
CA GLU A 73 -1.58 8.88 -39.62
C GLU A 73 -2.09 9.59 -38.35
N LYS A 74 -1.52 9.29 -37.18
CA LYS A 74 -1.86 9.97 -35.93
C LYS A 74 -0.99 11.21 -35.73
N SER A 75 -1.64 12.30 -35.31
CA SER A 75 -0.95 13.52 -34.86
C SER A 75 -0.59 13.43 -33.38
N HIS A 76 0.63 13.80 -33.05
CA HIS A 76 1.18 13.77 -31.70
C HIS A 76 1.75 15.13 -31.32
N ILE A 77 1.45 15.57 -30.11
CA ILE A 77 2.08 16.72 -29.49
C ILE A 77 3.29 16.23 -28.71
N LEU A 78 4.49 16.56 -29.19
CA LEU A 78 5.72 16.05 -28.61
C LEU A 78 6.10 16.84 -27.36
N PRO A 79 6.41 16.17 -26.25
CA PRO A 79 6.97 16.83 -25.10
C PRO A 79 8.40 17.29 -25.40
N ALA A 80 8.88 18.32 -24.70
CA ALA A 80 10.27 18.74 -24.77
C ALA A 80 11.22 17.55 -24.50
N ASP A 81 12.41 17.60 -25.11
CA ASP A 81 13.45 16.58 -25.00
C ASP A 81 13.15 15.21 -25.66
N THR A 82 12.10 15.10 -26.48
CA THR A 82 11.91 13.90 -27.32
C THR A 82 12.94 13.91 -28.44
N LEU A 83 13.61 12.78 -28.66
CA LEU A 83 14.62 12.68 -29.71
C LEU A 83 13.95 12.61 -31.09
N LEU A 84 14.35 13.48 -31.99
CA LEU A 84 13.85 13.59 -33.35
C LEU A 84 14.98 13.38 -34.35
N ILE A 85 14.60 12.75 -35.47
CA ILE A 85 15.38 12.76 -36.70
C ILE A 85 14.68 13.75 -37.62
N CYS A 86 15.40 14.76 -38.06
CA CYS A 86 14.93 15.80 -38.95
C CYS A 86 15.69 15.75 -40.28
N ASP A 87 15.07 16.26 -41.34
CA ASP A 87 15.81 16.69 -42.52
C ASP A 87 16.41 18.10 -42.27
N GLY A 88 16.78 18.83 -43.33
CA GLY A 88 17.28 20.20 -43.21
C GLY A 88 16.28 21.23 -42.65
N VAL A 89 14.97 20.92 -42.65
CA VAL A 89 13.88 21.86 -42.42
C VAL A 89 12.92 21.39 -41.31
N LYS A 90 12.54 20.11 -41.30
CA LYS A 90 11.42 19.57 -40.51
C LYS A 90 11.73 18.17 -39.93
N PRO A 91 11.00 17.72 -38.89
CA PRO A 91 11.11 16.36 -38.38
C PRO A 91 10.56 15.33 -39.37
N VAL A 92 11.25 14.19 -39.47
CA VAL A 92 10.92 13.06 -40.35
C VAL A 92 10.78 11.74 -39.60
N ALA A 93 11.27 11.64 -38.36
CA ALA A 93 10.98 10.51 -37.47
C ALA A 93 11.11 10.90 -35.99
N ILE A 94 10.38 10.19 -35.13
CA ILE A 94 10.67 10.13 -33.70
C ILE A 94 11.76 9.07 -33.51
N GLY A 95 12.96 9.52 -33.16
CA GLY A 95 14.17 8.69 -33.15
C GLY A 95 13.98 7.41 -32.33
N GLY A 96 14.19 6.26 -32.97
CA GLY A 96 14.07 4.95 -32.33
C GLY A 96 12.65 4.50 -31.97
N ILE A 97 11.61 5.24 -32.36
CA ILE A 97 10.22 4.90 -32.03
C ILE A 97 9.41 4.70 -33.30
N MET A 98 9.23 5.73 -34.12
CA MET A 98 8.34 5.68 -35.29
C MET A 98 8.76 6.68 -36.36
N GLY A 99 8.68 6.27 -37.64
CA GLY A 99 8.86 7.16 -38.78
C GLY A 99 7.70 8.15 -38.96
N GLY A 100 7.96 9.23 -39.69
CA GLY A 100 6.98 10.24 -40.07
C GLY A 100 6.30 9.90 -41.39
N LEU A 101 5.03 10.29 -41.51
CA LEU A 101 4.26 10.12 -42.76
C LEU A 101 4.87 10.92 -43.92
N ASN A 102 5.52 12.04 -43.60
CA ASN A 102 6.10 12.97 -44.56
C ASN A 102 7.36 12.45 -45.26
N SER A 103 7.91 11.30 -44.86
CA SER A 103 9.14 10.73 -45.41
C SER A 103 9.05 9.24 -45.77
N GLU A 104 7.82 8.71 -45.83
CA GLU A 104 7.54 7.30 -46.11
C GLU A 104 7.96 6.86 -47.52
N VAL A 105 8.39 5.60 -47.66
CA VAL A 105 8.61 4.93 -48.94
C VAL A 105 7.27 4.67 -49.64
N LYS A 106 7.08 5.31 -50.80
CA LYS A 106 5.92 5.13 -51.70
C LYS A 106 6.20 4.16 -52.84
N GLU A 107 5.15 3.72 -53.55
CA GLU A 107 5.26 2.81 -54.71
C GLU A 107 6.18 3.33 -55.82
N ASP A 108 6.27 4.66 -55.99
CA ASP A 108 7.08 5.33 -57.00
C ASP A 108 8.47 5.76 -56.49
N THR A 109 8.87 5.32 -55.29
CA THR A 109 10.19 5.61 -54.71
C THR A 109 11.29 5.02 -55.57
N GLN A 110 12.25 5.86 -55.99
CA GLN A 110 13.41 5.42 -56.78
C GLN A 110 14.73 5.47 -56.00
N THR A 111 14.81 6.26 -54.92
CA THR A 111 16.02 6.41 -54.12
C THR A 111 15.67 6.33 -52.64
N VAL A 112 16.32 5.40 -51.94
CA VAL A 112 16.13 5.17 -50.50
C VAL A 112 17.35 5.64 -49.72
N PHE A 113 17.12 6.40 -48.66
CA PHE A 113 18.09 6.66 -47.61
C PHE A 113 17.82 5.70 -46.45
N LEU A 114 18.78 4.84 -46.16
CA LEU A 114 18.66 3.79 -45.15
C LEU A 114 19.37 4.26 -43.87
N GLU A 115 18.63 4.27 -42.77
CA GLU A 115 19.08 4.61 -41.43
C GLU A 115 19.32 3.35 -40.61
N SER A 116 20.47 3.31 -39.94
CA SER A 116 20.75 2.41 -38.83
C SER A 116 21.40 3.23 -37.73
N ALA A 117 20.81 3.23 -36.54
CA ALA A 117 21.21 4.13 -35.46
C ALA A 117 21.24 3.39 -34.11
N TYR A 118 22.00 3.92 -33.16
CA TYR A 118 21.94 3.53 -31.77
C TYR A 118 21.42 4.70 -30.93
N PHE A 119 20.37 4.45 -30.15
CA PHE A 119 19.76 5.46 -29.29
C PHE A 119 19.97 5.13 -27.82
N ASN A 120 20.02 6.16 -26.98
CA ASN A 120 20.11 6.00 -25.53
C ASN A 120 18.86 5.30 -24.97
N PRO A 121 18.96 4.09 -24.36
CA PRO A 121 17.79 3.29 -23.97
C PRO A 121 16.83 3.99 -22.98
N PRO A 122 17.32 4.67 -21.91
CA PRO A 122 16.44 5.45 -21.02
C PRO A 122 15.65 6.55 -21.72
N SER A 123 16.25 7.22 -22.70
CA SER A 123 15.58 8.27 -23.48
C SER A 123 14.41 7.69 -24.28
N ILE A 124 14.64 6.60 -25.00
CA ILE A 124 13.60 5.91 -25.78
C ILE A 124 12.47 5.44 -24.88
N ARG A 125 12.79 4.80 -23.74
CA ARG A 125 11.78 4.33 -22.77
C ARG A 125 10.87 5.46 -22.27
N ARG A 126 11.45 6.62 -21.93
CA ARG A 126 10.68 7.77 -21.46
C ARG A 126 9.76 8.31 -22.54
N SER A 127 10.27 8.51 -23.75
CA SER A 127 9.50 9.04 -24.87
C SER A 127 8.40 8.07 -25.31
N ALA A 128 8.70 6.78 -25.49
CA ALA A 128 7.73 5.77 -25.88
C ALA A 128 6.58 5.62 -24.87
N ARG A 129 6.88 5.65 -23.56
CA ARG A 129 5.84 5.61 -22.52
C ARG A 129 5.00 6.89 -22.47
N LYS A 130 5.64 8.06 -22.56
CA LYS A 130 4.93 9.35 -22.51
C LYS A 130 4.02 9.56 -23.72
N LEU A 131 4.42 9.04 -24.88
CA LEU A 131 3.64 9.07 -26.12
C LEU A 131 2.69 7.88 -26.28
N ALA A 132 2.71 6.90 -25.36
CA ALA A 132 1.95 5.65 -25.46
C ALA A 132 2.19 4.88 -26.78
N MET A 133 3.44 4.81 -27.24
CA MET A 133 3.85 4.18 -28.51
C MET A 133 4.77 2.96 -28.29
N PRO A 134 4.23 1.77 -28.01
CA PRO A 134 5.03 0.55 -27.87
C PRO A 134 5.33 -0.08 -29.24
N THR A 135 6.30 0.45 -29.98
CA THR A 135 6.72 -0.12 -31.28
C THR A 135 7.79 -1.19 -31.11
N ASP A 136 7.96 -2.06 -32.12
CA ASP A 136 9.04 -3.06 -32.15
C ASP A 136 10.44 -2.46 -32.07
N ALA A 137 10.62 -1.28 -32.69
CA ALA A 137 11.86 -0.53 -32.63
C ALA A 137 12.08 -0.01 -31.20
N ALA A 138 11.09 0.66 -30.61
CA ALA A 138 11.17 1.20 -29.25
C ALA A 138 11.45 0.09 -28.22
N PHE A 139 10.79 -1.06 -28.36
CA PHE A 139 10.97 -2.23 -27.49
C PHE A 139 12.43 -2.73 -27.46
N ARG A 140 13.11 -2.72 -28.60
CA ARG A 140 14.52 -3.16 -28.71
C ARG A 140 15.45 -2.08 -28.19
N PHE A 141 15.29 -0.85 -28.65
CA PHE A 141 16.13 0.27 -28.22
C PHE A 141 16.03 0.53 -26.71
N GLU A 142 14.85 0.39 -26.08
CA GLU A 142 14.70 0.60 -24.63
C GLU A 142 15.41 -0.45 -23.76
N ARG A 143 15.69 -1.63 -24.32
CA ARG A 143 16.46 -2.71 -23.69
C ARG A 143 17.96 -2.61 -23.97
N GLY A 144 18.33 -1.77 -24.93
CA GLY A 144 19.67 -1.66 -25.46
C GLY A 144 19.95 -2.75 -26.50
N ILE A 145 20.54 -2.33 -27.60
CA ILE A 145 20.97 -3.19 -28.71
C ILE A 145 22.49 -3.15 -28.83
N ASP A 146 23.07 -3.87 -29.78
CA ASP A 146 24.52 -3.90 -30.00
C ASP A 146 25.04 -2.58 -30.63
N PRO A 147 25.84 -1.77 -29.90
CA PRO A 147 26.39 -0.53 -30.45
C PRO A 147 27.35 -0.76 -31.62
N GLU A 148 28.05 -1.90 -31.68
CA GLU A 148 28.97 -2.23 -32.78
C GLU A 148 28.25 -2.95 -33.94
N GLY A 149 26.99 -3.34 -33.74
CA GLY A 149 26.17 -4.04 -34.73
C GLY A 149 25.57 -3.13 -35.81
N VAL A 150 25.54 -1.81 -35.58
CA VAL A 150 24.85 -0.79 -36.40
C VAL A 150 25.28 -0.87 -37.88
N VAL A 151 26.59 -0.76 -38.15
CA VAL A 151 27.12 -0.76 -39.52
C VAL A 151 26.91 -2.12 -40.21
N LYS A 152 27.05 -3.22 -39.47
CA LYS A 152 26.85 -4.57 -40.00
C LYS A 152 25.41 -4.80 -40.46
N ALA A 153 24.44 -4.36 -39.65
CA ALA A 153 23.02 -4.41 -39.99
C ALA A 153 22.68 -3.49 -41.16
N LEU A 154 23.27 -2.28 -41.21
CA LEU A 154 23.12 -1.36 -42.34
C LEU A 154 23.54 -2.01 -43.66
N HIS A 155 24.72 -2.64 -43.70
CA HIS A 155 25.22 -3.33 -44.89
C HIS A 155 24.32 -4.51 -45.28
N ARG A 156 23.85 -5.28 -44.30
CA ARG A 156 22.95 -6.42 -44.53
C ARG A 156 21.63 -5.98 -45.16
N ALA A 157 21.02 -4.91 -44.63
CA ALA A 157 19.79 -4.35 -45.18
C ALA A 157 20.00 -3.71 -46.55
N ALA A 158 21.10 -2.97 -46.75
CA ALA A 158 21.42 -2.37 -48.05
C ALA A 158 21.60 -3.42 -49.15
N GLN A 159 22.29 -4.52 -48.83
CA GLN A 159 22.44 -5.67 -49.73
C GLN A 159 21.08 -6.26 -50.11
N LEU A 160 20.27 -6.63 -49.13
CA LEU A 160 18.96 -7.24 -49.37
C LEU A 160 18.01 -6.32 -50.16
N ILE A 161 18.01 -5.02 -49.87
CA ILE A 161 17.22 -4.05 -50.64
C ILE A 161 17.69 -4.03 -52.10
N ALA A 162 19.00 -3.97 -52.35
CA ALA A 162 19.53 -3.95 -53.72
C ALA A 162 19.16 -5.23 -54.48
N ASP A 163 19.36 -6.40 -53.86
CA ASP A 163 19.06 -7.71 -54.45
C ASP A 163 17.57 -7.87 -54.78
N LEU A 164 16.67 -7.39 -53.92
CA LEU A 164 15.22 -7.57 -54.06
C LEU A 164 14.51 -6.47 -54.87
N SER A 165 15.13 -5.30 -55.02
CA SER A 165 14.55 -4.17 -55.75
C SER A 165 15.22 -3.91 -57.11
N GLY A 166 16.36 -4.57 -57.39
CA GLY A 166 17.21 -4.28 -58.56
C GLY A 166 18.00 -2.98 -58.45
N GLY A 167 18.02 -2.36 -57.26
CA GLY A 167 18.71 -1.10 -57.00
C GLY A 167 20.23 -1.23 -56.95
N SER A 168 20.90 -0.08 -56.92
CA SER A 168 22.36 0.05 -56.85
C SER A 168 22.78 0.77 -55.57
N ILE A 169 23.66 0.15 -54.79
CA ILE A 169 24.17 0.69 -53.53
C ILE A 169 25.25 1.73 -53.83
N SER A 170 25.18 2.89 -53.17
CA SER A 170 26.23 3.90 -53.26
C SER A 170 27.53 3.42 -52.61
N LYS A 171 28.70 3.81 -53.15
CA LYS A 171 30.03 3.32 -52.69
C LYS A 171 30.34 3.58 -51.22
N ASN A 172 29.84 4.67 -50.65
CA ASN A 172 30.16 5.11 -49.29
C ASN A 172 28.91 5.12 -48.39
N TYR A 173 29.13 5.03 -47.08
CA TYR A 173 28.16 5.29 -46.02
C TYR A 173 28.66 6.40 -45.10
N ILE A 174 27.76 6.96 -44.29
CA ILE A 174 28.06 7.98 -43.29
C ILE A 174 27.92 7.33 -41.91
N ASP A 175 28.94 7.46 -41.07
CA ASP A 175 28.95 6.93 -39.70
C ASP A 175 29.33 8.06 -38.72
N GLU A 176 28.30 8.77 -38.24
CA GLU A 176 28.45 9.85 -37.27
C GLU A 176 28.37 9.29 -35.85
N TYR A 177 29.54 9.03 -35.25
CA TYR A 177 29.66 8.46 -33.91
C TYR A 177 30.51 9.34 -32.97
N PRO A 178 30.02 10.55 -32.62
CA PRO A 178 30.81 11.55 -31.89
C PRO A 178 31.16 11.11 -30.47
N ASN A 179 30.24 10.41 -29.80
CA ASN A 179 30.44 9.88 -28.45
C ASN A 179 30.55 8.36 -28.53
N LYS A 180 31.76 7.84 -28.71
CA LYS A 180 32.00 6.40 -28.75
C LYS A 180 31.58 5.75 -27.43
N ILE A 181 30.66 4.79 -27.51
CA ILE A 181 30.31 3.94 -26.38
C ILE A 181 31.52 3.05 -26.12
N PRO A 182 32.06 3.04 -24.89
CA PRO A 182 33.21 2.20 -24.57
C PRO A 182 32.90 0.74 -24.89
N SER A 183 33.83 0.05 -25.55
CA SER A 183 33.78 -1.40 -25.67
C SER A 183 33.62 -1.99 -24.27
N ALA A 184 32.85 -3.08 -24.18
CA ALA A 184 32.64 -3.84 -22.96
C ALA A 184 33.91 -3.94 -22.11
N GLN A 185 33.85 -3.44 -20.88
CA GLN A 185 35.01 -3.44 -20.00
C GLN A 185 35.36 -4.86 -19.58
N ASN A 186 36.64 -5.06 -19.32
CA ASN A 186 37.16 -6.29 -18.75
C ASN A 186 36.68 -6.43 -17.30
N ILE A 187 35.85 -7.43 -17.04
CA ILE A 187 35.27 -7.69 -15.73
C ILE A 187 36.09 -8.77 -15.02
N PRO A 188 36.62 -8.50 -13.81
CA PRO A 188 37.31 -9.51 -13.02
C PRO A 188 36.33 -10.55 -12.50
N LEU A 189 36.68 -11.83 -12.61
CA LEU A 189 35.89 -12.97 -12.14
C LEU A 189 36.76 -13.91 -11.30
N ARG A 190 36.30 -14.19 -10.09
CA ARG A 190 36.99 -15.06 -9.12
C ARG A 190 36.18 -16.33 -8.88
N LEU A 191 36.82 -17.50 -9.00
CA LEU A 191 36.15 -18.79 -8.72
C LEU A 191 35.66 -18.87 -7.27
N ASP A 192 36.42 -18.32 -6.32
CA ASP A 192 36.00 -18.29 -4.91
C ASP A 192 34.73 -17.46 -4.71
N ARG A 193 34.53 -16.41 -5.52
CA ARG A 193 33.31 -15.59 -5.47
C ARG A 193 32.13 -16.36 -6.05
N ILE A 194 32.31 -17.07 -7.17
CA ILE A 194 31.31 -17.99 -7.74
C ILE A 194 30.86 -18.98 -6.65
N ARG A 195 31.81 -19.67 -6.01
CA ARG A 195 31.52 -20.65 -4.95
C ARG A 195 30.73 -20.03 -3.79
N ARG A 196 31.13 -18.84 -3.32
CA ARG A 196 30.46 -18.16 -2.21
C ARG A 196 29.04 -17.69 -2.54
N VAL A 197 28.82 -17.19 -3.76
CA VAL A 197 27.51 -16.66 -4.18
C VAL A 197 26.54 -17.78 -4.52
N ILE A 198 26.99 -18.77 -5.28
CA ILE A 198 26.15 -19.90 -5.72
C ILE A 198 25.94 -20.91 -4.57
N GLY A 199 26.91 -21.04 -3.65
CA GLY A 199 26.85 -22.05 -2.59
C GLY A 199 27.24 -23.46 -3.07
N MET A 200 27.89 -23.57 -4.23
CA MET A 200 28.34 -24.83 -4.83
C MET A 200 29.70 -24.66 -5.52
N GLU A 201 30.50 -25.71 -5.57
CA GLU A 201 31.72 -25.72 -6.39
C GLU A 201 31.40 -25.97 -7.86
N ILE A 202 31.83 -25.05 -8.73
CA ILE A 202 31.78 -25.22 -10.19
C ILE A 202 33.21 -25.25 -10.70
N GLY A 203 33.54 -26.29 -11.47
CA GLY A 203 34.88 -26.48 -12.02
C GLY A 203 35.31 -25.33 -12.93
N ALA A 204 36.57 -24.92 -12.83
CA ALA A 204 37.15 -23.87 -13.68
C ALA A 204 36.93 -24.10 -15.19
N LYS A 205 37.03 -25.35 -15.64
CA LYS A 205 36.78 -25.75 -17.04
C LYS A 205 35.33 -25.48 -17.45
N ASP A 206 34.36 -25.78 -16.58
CA ASP A 206 32.94 -25.56 -16.86
C ASP A 206 32.62 -24.07 -16.90
N VAL A 207 33.12 -23.29 -15.93
CA VAL A 207 32.96 -21.82 -15.91
C VAL A 207 33.46 -21.20 -17.22
N THR A 208 34.69 -21.54 -17.63
CA THR A 208 35.27 -20.98 -18.85
C THR A 208 34.56 -21.46 -20.12
N LYS A 209 34.11 -22.73 -20.17
CA LYS A 209 33.33 -23.27 -21.29
C LYS A 209 31.99 -22.56 -21.44
N ILE A 210 31.27 -22.37 -20.34
CA ILE A 210 29.97 -21.70 -20.30
C ILE A 210 30.10 -20.27 -20.81
N LEU A 211 31.01 -19.47 -20.23
CA LEU A 211 31.20 -18.07 -20.62
C LEU A 211 31.63 -17.94 -22.09
N ARG A 212 32.53 -18.80 -22.57
CA ARG A 212 32.91 -18.80 -24.00
C ARG A 212 31.76 -19.18 -24.92
N SER A 213 30.86 -20.07 -24.50
CA SER A 213 29.73 -20.51 -25.33
C SER A 213 28.72 -19.39 -25.60
N ILE A 214 28.67 -18.37 -24.75
CA ILE A 214 27.85 -17.15 -24.92
C ILE A 214 28.65 -15.96 -25.45
N GLY A 215 29.81 -16.21 -26.08
CA GLY A 215 30.59 -15.18 -26.76
C GLY A 215 31.51 -14.34 -25.88
N MET A 216 31.71 -14.70 -24.60
CA MET A 216 32.64 -13.98 -23.72
C MET A 216 34.09 -14.33 -24.07
N ILE A 217 34.95 -13.31 -24.08
CA ILE A 217 36.40 -13.52 -24.14
C ILE A 217 36.89 -13.73 -22.71
N VAL A 218 37.44 -14.91 -22.42
CA VAL A 218 37.92 -15.27 -21.08
C VAL A 218 39.43 -15.40 -21.08
N LYS A 219 40.12 -14.47 -20.41
CA LYS A 219 41.56 -14.48 -20.17
C LYS A 219 41.84 -14.93 -18.74
N GLN A 220 42.80 -15.81 -18.55
CA GLN A 220 43.22 -16.24 -17.21
C GLN A 220 44.35 -15.33 -16.70
N GLU A 221 44.19 -14.77 -15.50
CA GLU A 221 45.18 -13.88 -14.87
C GLU A 221 45.88 -14.52 -13.65
N GLY A 222 45.58 -15.78 -13.38
CA GLY A 222 46.17 -16.54 -12.28
C GLY A 222 45.36 -17.77 -11.93
N ARG A 223 45.72 -18.42 -10.82
CA ARG A 223 44.94 -19.56 -10.30
C ARG A 223 43.58 -19.04 -9.80
N GLY A 224 42.50 -19.47 -10.44
CA GLY A 224 41.12 -19.13 -10.05
C GLY A 224 40.70 -17.68 -10.29
N ARG A 225 41.47 -16.92 -11.08
CA ARG A 225 41.17 -15.52 -11.45
C ARG A 225 41.12 -15.36 -12.96
N TYR A 226 40.08 -14.71 -13.44
CA TYR A 226 39.83 -14.46 -14.85
C TYR A 226 39.50 -13.01 -15.08
N LEU A 227 39.81 -12.56 -16.28
CA LEU A 227 39.37 -11.30 -16.84
C LEU A 227 38.46 -11.63 -18.03
N VAL A 228 37.20 -11.22 -17.92
CA VAL A 228 36.15 -11.60 -18.87
C VAL A 228 35.65 -10.36 -19.60
N THR A 229 35.71 -10.38 -20.93
CA THR A 229 35.21 -9.30 -21.78
C THR A 229 33.90 -9.76 -22.42
N PRO A 230 32.74 -9.15 -22.09
CA PRO A 230 31.50 -9.47 -22.78
C PRO A 230 31.50 -8.98 -24.23
N PRO A 231 30.71 -9.61 -25.13
CA PRO A 231 30.45 -9.05 -26.43
C PRO A 231 29.63 -7.76 -26.30
N THR A 232 29.77 -6.83 -27.24
CA THR A 232 29.13 -5.50 -27.19
C THR A 232 27.60 -5.54 -27.21
N CYS A 233 27.01 -6.62 -27.72
CA CYS A 233 25.57 -6.87 -27.68
C CYS A 233 25.03 -7.17 -26.27
N ARG A 234 25.89 -7.51 -25.29
CA ARG A 234 25.52 -7.79 -23.89
C ARG A 234 25.67 -6.55 -23.02
N VAL A 235 24.82 -5.56 -23.28
CA VAL A 235 24.76 -4.27 -22.57
C VAL A 235 24.37 -4.41 -21.09
N ASP A 236 23.86 -5.56 -20.68
CA ASP A 236 23.45 -5.91 -19.33
C ASP A 236 24.61 -6.36 -18.43
N ILE A 237 25.73 -6.84 -19.00
CA ILE A 237 26.85 -7.40 -18.25
C ILE A 237 27.89 -6.32 -17.97
N SER A 238 28.00 -5.90 -16.71
CA SER A 238 28.93 -4.85 -16.29
C SER A 238 29.72 -5.16 -15.01
N ARG A 239 29.31 -6.20 -14.26
CA ARG A 239 29.85 -6.56 -12.96
C ARG A 239 30.15 -8.05 -12.87
N GLU A 240 30.98 -8.41 -11.90
CA GLU A 240 31.31 -9.81 -11.60
C GLU A 240 30.05 -10.65 -11.31
N ILE A 241 29.03 -10.06 -10.65
CA ILE A 241 27.80 -10.79 -10.31
C ILE A 241 26.98 -11.17 -11.56
N ASP A 242 27.01 -10.34 -12.60
CA ASP A 242 26.28 -10.59 -13.85
C ASP A 242 26.93 -11.79 -14.58
N LEU A 243 28.26 -11.95 -14.48
CA LEU A 243 28.95 -13.14 -14.97
C LEU A 243 28.63 -14.40 -14.14
N ILE A 244 28.51 -14.26 -12.82
CA ILE A 244 28.14 -15.37 -11.93
C ILE A 244 26.72 -15.85 -12.26
N GLU A 245 25.79 -14.92 -12.53
CA GLU A 245 24.44 -15.22 -13.02
C GLU A 245 24.49 -16.04 -14.32
N GLU A 246 25.27 -15.61 -15.31
CA GLU A 246 25.40 -16.35 -16.57
C GLU A 246 25.98 -17.76 -16.39
N VAL A 247 26.93 -17.91 -15.46
CA VAL A 247 27.48 -19.22 -15.09
C VAL A 247 26.38 -20.11 -14.52
N ILE A 248 25.64 -19.65 -13.50
CA ILE A 248 24.65 -20.51 -12.85
C ILE A 248 23.42 -20.77 -13.72
N ARG A 249 22.97 -19.77 -14.50
CA ARG A 249 21.84 -19.88 -15.43
C ARG A 249 22.05 -20.99 -16.45
N LEU A 250 23.28 -21.15 -16.95
CA LEU A 250 23.64 -22.18 -17.93
C LEU A 250 24.14 -23.48 -17.30
N TYR A 251 24.65 -23.43 -16.06
CA TYR A 251 25.01 -24.62 -15.31
C TYR A 251 23.78 -25.37 -14.79
N GLY A 252 22.74 -24.63 -14.38
CA GLY A 252 21.47 -25.13 -13.85
C GLY A 252 21.23 -24.69 -12.41
N TYR A 253 20.19 -23.88 -12.18
CA TYR A 253 19.76 -23.48 -10.83
C TYR A 253 19.29 -24.67 -9.99
N ASP A 254 18.75 -25.70 -10.62
CA ASP A 254 18.29 -26.97 -10.03
C ASP A 254 19.42 -27.75 -9.33
N ARG A 255 20.68 -27.47 -9.69
CA ARG A 255 21.86 -28.11 -9.11
C ARG A 255 22.32 -27.46 -7.82
N VAL A 256 21.84 -26.26 -7.50
CA VAL A 256 22.22 -25.55 -6.29
C VAL A 256 21.63 -26.27 -5.08
N PRO A 257 22.44 -26.71 -4.10
CA PRO A 257 21.92 -27.39 -2.93
C PRO A 257 21.09 -26.44 -2.08
N VAL A 258 19.90 -26.90 -1.66
CA VAL A 258 19.09 -26.19 -0.67
C VAL A 258 19.80 -26.29 0.68
N THR A 259 20.21 -25.16 1.22
CA THR A 259 20.87 -25.07 2.53
C THR A 259 20.14 -24.05 3.39
N LEU A 260 20.06 -24.32 4.69
CA LEU A 260 19.55 -23.34 5.64
C LEU A 260 20.65 -22.28 5.89
N PRO A 261 20.33 -20.98 5.83
CA PRO A 261 21.29 -19.96 6.21
C PRO A 261 21.64 -20.12 7.69
N PRO A 262 22.91 -19.96 8.09
CA PRO A 262 23.25 -19.91 9.51
C PRO A 262 22.58 -18.67 10.13
N VAL A 263 21.65 -18.89 11.05
CA VAL A 263 20.99 -17.83 11.81
C VAL A 263 21.61 -17.80 13.20
N ALA A 264 22.15 -16.65 13.60
CA ALA A 264 22.47 -16.42 15.01
C ALA A 264 21.15 -16.21 15.76
N VAL A 265 20.73 -17.22 16.53
CA VAL A 265 19.50 -17.12 17.33
C VAL A 265 19.78 -16.21 18.51
N THR A 266 19.21 -15.00 18.48
CA THR A 266 19.04 -14.14 19.65
C THR A 266 17.64 -14.35 20.20
N GLU A 267 17.44 -14.09 21.49
CA GLU A 267 16.11 -14.03 22.08
C GLU A 267 15.29 -13.00 21.29
N ILE A 268 14.16 -13.43 20.73
CA ILE A 268 13.30 -12.55 19.94
C ILE A 268 12.55 -11.67 20.93
N GLU A 269 12.89 -10.39 20.97
CA GLU A 269 12.06 -9.41 21.66
C GLU A 269 10.71 -9.35 20.94
N VAL A 270 9.66 -9.80 21.62
CA VAL A 270 8.29 -9.69 21.13
C VAL A 270 7.96 -8.20 20.99
N ILE A 271 7.59 -7.77 19.80
CA ILE A 271 7.12 -6.40 19.57
C ILE A 271 5.82 -6.22 20.38
N PRO A 272 5.80 -5.42 21.45
CA PRO A 272 4.68 -5.42 22.41
C PRO A 272 3.34 -5.08 21.76
N ARG A 273 3.35 -4.21 20.74
CA ARG A 273 2.16 -3.88 19.95
C ARG A 273 1.56 -5.11 19.26
N LEU A 274 2.38 -5.95 18.62
CA LEU A 274 1.87 -7.11 17.88
C LEU A 274 1.26 -8.16 18.81
N ASP A 275 1.88 -8.38 19.97
CA ASP A 275 1.34 -9.26 21.01
C ASP A 275 0.03 -8.73 21.60
N MET A 276 -0.05 -7.43 21.84
CA MET A 276 -1.27 -6.79 22.31
C MET A 276 -2.40 -6.85 21.26
N GLU A 277 -2.11 -6.57 19.99
CA GLU A 277 -3.07 -6.69 18.89
C GLU A 277 -3.65 -8.11 18.80
N GLU A 278 -2.79 -9.14 18.95
CA GLU A 278 -3.25 -10.53 18.94
C GLU A 278 -4.13 -10.86 20.15
N LYS A 279 -3.75 -10.41 21.35
CA LYS A 279 -4.59 -10.58 22.55
C LYS A 279 -5.95 -9.89 22.41
N ILE A 280 -5.98 -8.66 21.89
CA ILE A 280 -7.25 -7.95 21.64
C ILE A 280 -8.11 -8.71 20.61
N ARG A 281 -7.50 -9.22 19.54
CA ARG A 281 -8.18 -10.04 18.54
C ARG A 281 -8.84 -11.25 19.19
N GLN A 282 -8.13 -11.99 20.03
CA GLN A 282 -8.69 -13.14 20.74
C GLN A 282 -9.84 -12.75 21.69
N LEU A 283 -9.73 -11.64 22.41
CA LEU A 283 -10.78 -11.16 23.32
C LEU A 283 -12.06 -10.74 22.57
N LEU A 284 -11.92 -10.05 21.44
CA LEU A 284 -13.07 -9.63 20.63
C LEU A 284 -13.71 -10.82 19.92
N ILE A 285 -12.92 -11.75 19.36
CA ILE A 285 -13.44 -12.99 18.78
C ILE A 285 -14.17 -13.82 19.85
N GLY A 286 -13.58 -13.96 21.03
CA GLY A 286 -14.22 -14.61 22.18
C GLY A 286 -15.52 -13.93 22.64
N SER A 287 -15.67 -12.63 22.38
CA SER A 287 -16.88 -11.84 22.64
C SER A 287 -17.91 -11.88 21.48
N GLY A 288 -17.62 -12.69 20.45
CA GLY A 288 -18.50 -12.91 19.29
C GLY A 288 -18.34 -11.88 18.17
N TYR A 289 -17.23 -11.14 18.12
CA TYR A 289 -16.94 -10.23 17.00
C TYR A 289 -16.21 -10.96 15.87
N THR A 290 -16.42 -10.49 14.65
CA THR A 290 -15.71 -10.92 13.44
C THR A 290 -14.74 -9.82 13.00
N GLU A 291 -13.47 -10.16 12.83
CA GLU A 291 -12.49 -9.23 12.24
C GLU A 291 -12.78 -9.04 10.75
N ILE A 292 -12.77 -7.79 10.30
CA ILE A 292 -12.89 -7.42 8.90
C ILE A 292 -11.68 -6.61 8.46
N VAL A 293 -11.44 -6.56 7.14
CA VAL A 293 -10.37 -5.77 6.54
C VAL A 293 -10.99 -4.86 5.50
N ASN A 294 -10.91 -3.54 5.73
CA ASN A 294 -11.36 -2.53 4.79
C ASN A 294 -10.17 -1.91 4.05
N TYR A 295 -10.45 -1.30 2.90
CA TYR A 295 -9.44 -0.49 2.22
C TYR A 295 -9.03 0.69 3.12
N SER A 296 -7.72 0.96 3.15
CA SER A 296 -7.18 2.16 3.83
C SER A 296 -7.43 3.45 3.06
N PHE A 297 -7.96 3.34 1.84
CA PHE A 297 -8.36 4.44 0.98
C PHE A 297 -9.83 4.27 0.57
N GLY A 298 -10.53 5.38 0.41
CA GLY A 298 -11.96 5.41 0.16
C GLY A 298 -12.45 6.77 -0.31
N ASN A 299 -13.73 7.01 -0.07
CA ASN A 299 -14.45 8.14 -0.64
C ASN A 299 -13.93 9.47 -0.04
N PRO A 300 -13.58 10.48 -0.86
CA PRO A 300 -13.18 11.79 -0.35
C PRO A 300 -14.29 12.55 0.40
N LEU A 301 -15.56 12.13 0.26
CA LEU A 301 -16.73 12.73 0.89
C LEU A 301 -17.07 12.14 2.28
N VAL A 302 -16.17 11.32 2.84
CA VAL A 302 -16.33 10.73 4.19
C VAL A 302 -16.62 11.80 5.26
N ALA A 303 -15.96 12.94 5.15
CA ALA A 303 -16.15 14.08 6.03
C ALA A 303 -17.60 14.57 6.09
N ASP A 304 -18.27 14.65 4.95
CA ASP A 304 -19.65 15.12 4.86
C ASP A 304 -20.65 14.03 5.28
N ALA A 305 -20.34 12.77 4.98
CA ALA A 305 -21.12 11.62 5.42
C ALA A 305 -21.13 11.47 6.95
N LEU A 306 -19.99 11.73 7.60
CA LEU A 306 -19.83 11.70 9.06
C LEU A 306 -20.06 13.07 9.73
N CYS A 307 -20.56 14.08 8.99
CA CYS A 307 -20.90 15.39 9.54
C CYS A 307 -19.73 16.10 10.26
N PHE A 308 -18.48 15.92 9.82
CA PHE A 308 -17.33 16.60 10.43
C PHE A 308 -17.48 18.13 10.33
N PRO A 309 -17.24 18.89 11.41
CA PRO A 309 -17.20 20.35 11.38
C PRO A 309 -16.15 20.89 10.41
N GLU A 310 -16.40 22.06 9.80
CA GLU A 310 -15.51 22.66 8.77
C GLU A 310 -14.04 22.82 9.20
N ASN A 311 -13.79 22.98 10.51
CA ASN A 311 -12.44 23.12 11.08
C ASN A 311 -11.80 21.80 11.53
N ASP A 312 -12.44 20.65 11.30
CA ASP A 312 -11.92 19.34 11.68
C ASP A 312 -10.79 18.90 10.72
N GLU A 313 -9.63 18.57 11.27
CA GLU A 313 -8.45 18.14 10.49
C GLU A 313 -8.73 16.91 9.61
N ARG A 314 -9.68 16.06 10.01
CA ARG A 314 -10.09 14.85 9.30
C ARG A 314 -10.83 15.16 7.99
N ARG A 315 -11.22 16.42 7.74
CA ARG A 315 -11.79 16.89 6.45
C ARG A 315 -10.76 17.04 5.34
N ILE A 316 -9.47 17.06 5.67
CA ILE A 316 -8.39 17.23 4.70
C ILE A 316 -7.59 15.92 4.59
N PRO A 317 -8.11 14.89 3.90
CA PRO A 317 -7.43 13.61 3.79
C PRO A 317 -6.20 13.70 2.87
N VAL A 318 -5.27 12.76 3.06
CA VAL A 318 -4.17 12.54 2.11
C VAL A 318 -4.77 12.01 0.79
N ARG A 319 -4.52 12.70 -0.33
CA ARG A 319 -5.05 12.32 -1.65
C ARG A 319 -4.08 11.48 -2.46
N ILE A 320 -4.60 10.43 -3.09
CA ILE A 320 -3.87 9.57 -4.02
C ILE A 320 -3.79 10.26 -5.38
N LYS A 321 -2.58 10.38 -5.94
CA LYS A 321 -2.35 11.08 -7.22
C LYS A 321 -2.96 10.36 -8.43
N ASN A 322 -2.88 9.03 -8.45
CA ASN A 322 -3.37 8.16 -9.53
C ASN A 322 -4.27 7.07 -8.94
N PRO A 323 -5.48 7.42 -8.44
CA PRO A 323 -6.37 6.45 -7.83
C PRO A 323 -7.01 5.54 -8.88
N LEU A 324 -7.52 4.38 -8.45
CA LEU A 324 -8.26 3.45 -9.33
C LEU A 324 -9.63 4.03 -9.76
N GLY A 325 -10.18 4.95 -8.96
CA GLY A 325 -11.41 5.69 -9.22
C GLY A 325 -11.54 6.87 -8.24
N GLU A 326 -12.44 7.80 -8.52
CA GLU A 326 -12.63 9.00 -7.67
C GLU A 326 -13.07 8.65 -6.24
N ASP A 327 -13.91 7.63 -6.10
CA ASP A 327 -14.37 7.09 -4.80
C ASP A 327 -13.27 6.39 -3.98
N LEU A 328 -12.07 6.22 -4.55
CA LEU A 328 -10.91 5.58 -3.92
C LEU A 328 -9.70 6.53 -3.89
N SER A 329 -9.96 7.84 -3.84
CA SER A 329 -8.94 8.88 -3.99
C SER A 329 -8.39 9.47 -2.69
N ALA A 330 -8.97 9.11 -1.53
CA ALA A 330 -8.58 9.66 -0.24
C ALA A 330 -8.18 8.56 0.76
N MET A 331 -7.09 8.76 1.49
CA MET A 331 -6.75 7.91 2.63
C MET A 331 -7.72 8.16 3.79
N ARG A 332 -8.10 7.10 4.52
CA ARG A 332 -9.05 7.20 5.63
C ARG A 332 -8.46 7.96 6.83
N THR A 333 -9.26 8.87 7.39
CA THR A 333 -8.95 9.65 8.59
C THR A 333 -9.61 9.11 9.86
N THR A 334 -10.50 8.11 9.71
CA THR A 334 -11.13 7.29 10.75
C THR A 334 -11.48 5.92 10.18
N MET A 335 -11.58 4.90 11.02
CA MET A 335 -12.02 3.55 10.67
C MET A 335 -13.55 3.46 10.57
N ILE A 336 -14.28 4.36 11.24
CA ILE A 336 -15.73 4.27 11.45
C ILE A 336 -16.52 4.20 10.16
N TYR A 337 -16.16 4.98 9.15
CA TYR A 337 -16.88 4.98 7.86
C TYR A 337 -16.82 3.60 7.17
N GLY A 338 -15.66 2.93 7.18
CA GLY A 338 -15.50 1.60 6.59
C GLY A 338 -16.35 0.54 7.30
N LEU A 339 -16.45 0.63 8.62
CA LEU A 339 -17.34 -0.23 9.42
C LEU A 339 -18.81 -0.01 9.04
N LEU A 340 -19.24 1.24 8.89
CA LEU A 340 -20.62 1.60 8.54
C LEU A 340 -21.00 1.17 7.12
N GLU A 341 -20.11 1.36 6.14
CA GLU A 341 -20.30 0.85 4.78
C GLU A 341 -20.37 -0.68 4.75
N THR A 342 -19.56 -1.36 5.57
CA THR A 342 -19.66 -2.82 5.73
C THR A 342 -20.99 -3.24 6.34
N ALA A 343 -21.46 -2.54 7.37
CA ALA A 343 -22.75 -2.81 7.99
C ALA A 343 -23.91 -2.62 6.99
N LYS A 344 -23.90 -1.51 6.24
CA LYS A 344 -24.86 -1.23 5.16
C LYS A 344 -24.86 -2.31 4.08
N ARG A 345 -23.67 -2.73 3.61
CA ARG A 345 -23.55 -3.78 2.59
C ARG A 345 -24.16 -5.10 3.08
N ASN A 346 -23.93 -5.45 4.35
CA ASN A 346 -24.53 -6.65 4.95
C ASN A 346 -26.05 -6.51 5.10
N ALA A 347 -26.54 -5.37 5.57
CA ALA A 347 -27.97 -5.10 5.68
C ALA A 347 -28.69 -5.19 4.33
N ASN A 348 -28.07 -4.69 3.26
CA ASN A 348 -28.58 -4.82 1.89
C ASN A 348 -28.63 -6.28 1.39
N ASN A 349 -27.85 -7.18 2.00
CA ASN A 349 -27.86 -8.61 1.74
C ASN A 349 -28.67 -9.41 2.79
N GLY A 350 -29.49 -8.73 3.60
CA GLY A 350 -30.38 -9.36 4.58
C GLY A 350 -29.73 -9.72 5.93
N SER A 351 -28.47 -9.32 6.16
CA SER A 351 -27.77 -9.53 7.44
C SER A 351 -27.80 -8.26 8.28
N PHE A 352 -28.62 -8.25 9.33
CA PHE A 352 -28.93 -7.08 10.15
C PHE A 352 -28.23 -7.04 11.52
N ASP A 353 -27.75 -8.21 11.95
CA ASP A 353 -27.16 -8.45 13.26
C ASP A 353 -25.65 -8.67 13.06
N LEU A 354 -24.83 -7.71 13.51
CA LEU A 354 -23.39 -7.73 13.28
C LEU A 354 -22.64 -7.32 14.53
N LYS A 355 -21.53 -8.02 14.79
CA LYS A 355 -20.44 -7.61 15.67
C LYS A 355 -19.16 -7.71 14.87
N ILE A 356 -18.62 -6.57 14.47
CA ILE A 356 -17.43 -6.51 13.62
C ILE A 356 -16.39 -5.59 14.22
N PHE A 357 -15.11 -5.88 13.96
CA PHE A 357 -14.01 -5.02 14.35
C PHE A 357 -12.91 -5.03 13.30
N GLU A 358 -12.05 -4.02 13.34
CA GLU A 358 -10.88 -3.90 12.48
C GLU A 358 -9.72 -3.30 13.27
N ILE A 359 -8.54 -3.85 13.06
CA ILE A 359 -7.26 -3.27 13.50
C ILE A 359 -6.57 -2.73 12.25
N GLY A 360 -6.19 -1.46 12.27
CA GLY A 360 -5.56 -0.84 11.10
C GLY A 360 -5.04 0.56 11.38
N ARG A 361 -4.67 1.27 10.31
CA ARG A 361 -4.14 2.64 10.41
C ARG A 361 -5.09 3.68 9.87
N ILE A 362 -5.02 4.87 10.45
CA ILE A 362 -5.56 6.11 9.88
C ILE A 362 -4.41 7.03 9.50
N PHE A 363 -4.68 7.93 8.55
CA PHE A 363 -3.67 8.81 7.97
C PHE A 363 -4.13 10.25 8.09
N LEU A 364 -3.49 11.03 8.97
CA LEU A 364 -3.80 12.43 9.16
C LEU A 364 -2.81 13.28 8.38
N ASN A 365 -3.34 14.19 7.57
CA ASN A 365 -2.54 15.03 6.72
C ASN A 365 -1.71 16.02 7.56
N ARG A 366 -0.46 16.24 7.16
CA ARG A 366 0.44 17.22 7.78
C ARG A 366 0.75 18.35 6.80
N LYS A 367 1.78 19.16 7.07
CA LYS A 367 2.16 20.26 6.19
C LYS A 367 2.64 19.71 4.84
N LYS A 368 2.49 20.52 3.80
CA LYS A 368 2.95 20.17 2.45
C LYS A 368 4.45 19.83 2.47
N GLY A 369 4.79 18.63 2.00
CA GLY A 369 6.17 18.14 1.96
C GLY A 369 6.56 17.24 3.14
N GLU A 370 5.70 17.11 4.15
CA GLU A 370 5.88 16.16 5.25
C GLU A 370 5.11 14.85 4.97
N LEU A 371 5.60 13.74 5.54
CA LEU A 371 4.84 12.49 5.56
C LEU A 371 3.61 12.66 6.47
N PRO A 372 2.49 11.99 6.15
CA PRO A 372 1.31 12.02 7.02
C PRO A 372 1.60 11.40 8.38
N GLU A 373 0.79 11.76 9.37
CA GLU A 373 0.76 11.06 10.64
C GLU A 373 -0.02 9.76 10.49
N GLU A 374 0.62 8.64 10.82
CA GLU A 374 -0.02 7.34 10.87
C GLU A 374 -0.29 6.97 12.34
N LYS A 375 -1.55 6.67 12.67
CA LYS A 375 -1.95 6.18 13.99
C LYS A 375 -2.49 4.76 13.85
N ASN A 376 -2.03 3.84 14.71
CA ASN A 376 -2.62 2.51 14.79
C ASN A 376 -3.89 2.58 15.62
N MET A 377 -4.97 2.07 15.06
CA MET A 377 -6.32 2.15 15.61
C MET A 377 -6.92 0.77 15.69
N ILE A 378 -7.76 0.57 16.69
CA ILE A 378 -8.77 -0.48 16.71
C ILE A 378 -10.14 0.16 16.73
N ALA A 379 -11.04 -0.34 15.90
CA ALA A 379 -12.41 0.12 15.89
C ALA A 379 -13.36 -1.07 15.75
N GLY A 380 -14.59 -0.90 16.21
CA GLY A 380 -15.62 -1.91 16.03
C GLY A 380 -17.02 -1.34 16.02
N LEU A 381 -17.94 -2.16 15.52
CA LEU A 381 -19.34 -1.82 15.31
C LEU A 381 -20.23 -2.98 15.76
N LEU A 382 -21.30 -2.64 16.47
CA LEU A 382 -22.42 -3.53 16.79
C LEU A 382 -23.72 -2.98 16.22
N THR A 383 -24.55 -3.86 15.67
CA THR A 383 -25.91 -3.54 15.22
C THR A 383 -26.82 -4.75 15.39
N GLY A 384 -28.12 -4.50 15.57
CA GLY A 384 -29.15 -5.54 15.57
C GLY A 384 -29.30 -6.28 16.91
N LYS A 385 -29.52 -7.58 16.84
CA LYS A 385 -29.72 -8.47 17.99
C LYS A 385 -28.38 -8.91 18.59
N MET A 386 -28.36 -9.04 19.91
CA MET A 386 -27.23 -9.56 20.68
C MET A 386 -27.16 -11.10 20.64
N THR A 387 -28.33 -11.75 20.58
CA THR A 387 -28.51 -13.20 20.58
C THR A 387 -29.66 -13.58 19.63
N ASP A 388 -29.59 -14.76 19.03
CA ASP A 388 -30.70 -15.32 18.27
C ASP A 388 -31.91 -15.63 19.16
N ASP A 389 -33.09 -15.68 18.56
CA ASP A 389 -34.35 -15.97 19.24
C ASP A 389 -34.47 -17.48 19.51
N PHE A 390 -33.85 -17.98 20.58
CA PHE A 390 -33.98 -19.39 20.98
C PHE A 390 -35.14 -19.62 21.96
N TRP A 391 -35.04 -19.09 23.19
CA TRP A 391 -35.97 -19.44 24.29
C TRP A 391 -36.50 -18.23 25.09
N GLY A 392 -36.13 -17.01 24.72
CA GLY A 392 -36.56 -15.76 25.36
C GLY A 392 -36.63 -14.62 24.35
N SER A 393 -37.15 -13.46 24.76
CA SER A 393 -37.12 -12.27 23.90
C SER A 393 -35.67 -11.88 23.62
N GLY A 394 -35.24 -11.95 22.35
CA GLY A 394 -33.90 -11.54 21.95
C GLY A 394 -33.58 -10.11 22.43
N LYS A 395 -32.42 -9.94 23.07
CA LYS A 395 -31.95 -8.61 23.47
C LYS A 395 -31.30 -7.95 22.27
N THR A 396 -31.61 -6.67 22.02
CA THR A 396 -30.88 -5.87 21.03
C THR A 396 -29.59 -5.35 21.64
N VAL A 397 -28.56 -5.18 20.81
CA VAL A 397 -27.33 -4.53 21.26
C VAL A 397 -27.62 -3.09 21.66
N ASP A 398 -26.90 -2.62 22.67
CA ASP A 398 -26.99 -1.26 23.18
C ASP A 398 -25.60 -0.70 23.54
N PHE A 399 -25.58 0.54 24.04
CA PHE A 399 -24.36 1.20 24.50
C PHE A 399 -23.60 0.36 25.55
N TYR A 400 -24.30 -0.27 26.49
CA TYR A 400 -23.68 -1.05 27.56
C TYR A 400 -23.09 -2.37 27.07
N THR A 401 -23.67 -2.96 26.02
CA THR A 401 -23.11 -4.13 25.33
C THR A 401 -21.73 -3.82 24.75
N LEU A 402 -21.59 -2.66 24.10
CA LEU A 402 -20.32 -2.19 23.56
C LEU A 402 -19.33 -1.85 24.69
N LYS A 403 -19.77 -1.08 25.68
CA LYS A 403 -18.95 -0.72 26.86
C LYS A 403 -18.38 -1.96 27.55
N GLY A 404 -19.20 -2.98 27.81
CA GLY A 404 -18.76 -4.22 28.43
C GLY A 404 -17.70 -4.97 27.63
N SER A 405 -17.78 -4.93 26.29
CA SER A 405 -16.75 -5.53 25.42
C SER A 405 -15.39 -4.84 25.59
N LEU A 406 -15.39 -3.51 25.77
CA LEU A 406 -14.17 -2.72 25.98
C LEU A 406 -13.64 -2.84 27.41
N GLU A 407 -14.51 -2.89 28.41
CA GLU A 407 -14.11 -3.11 29.81
C GLU A 407 -13.43 -4.46 29.99
N ASN A 408 -13.91 -5.52 29.31
CA ASN A 408 -13.24 -6.83 29.32
C ASN A 408 -11.79 -6.74 28.80
N ILE A 409 -11.55 -5.92 27.78
CA ILE A 409 -10.20 -5.67 27.26
C ILE A 409 -9.33 -5.01 28.33
N PHE A 410 -9.79 -3.93 28.96
CA PHE A 410 -9.02 -3.24 29.98
C PHE A 410 -8.75 -4.11 31.22
N VAL A 411 -9.73 -4.91 31.65
CA VAL A 411 -9.61 -5.84 32.78
C VAL A 411 -8.59 -6.95 32.51
N ASP A 412 -8.58 -7.50 31.28
CA ASP A 412 -7.61 -8.53 30.89
C ASP A 412 -6.18 -7.96 30.89
N PHE A 413 -6.02 -6.74 30.35
CA PHE A 413 -4.73 -6.04 30.33
C PHE A 413 -4.32 -5.41 31.67
N LYS A 414 -5.14 -5.52 32.72
CA LYS A 414 -4.89 -4.92 34.05
C LYS A 414 -4.78 -3.39 34.00
N MET A 415 -5.61 -2.76 33.18
CA MET A 415 -5.72 -1.32 32.96
C MET A 415 -7.00 -0.76 33.58
N ASN A 416 -7.15 -0.92 34.89
CA ASN A 416 -8.44 -0.71 35.57
C ASN A 416 -8.82 0.78 35.75
N ASN A 417 -7.94 1.71 35.38
CA ASN A 417 -8.16 3.16 35.53
C ASN A 417 -8.87 3.79 34.32
N SER A 418 -9.64 3.01 33.56
CA SER A 418 -10.43 3.52 32.44
C SER A 418 -11.65 4.30 32.94
N ARG A 419 -11.84 5.52 32.43
CA ARG A 419 -13.01 6.37 32.71
C ARG A 419 -13.76 6.69 31.43
N TYR A 420 -15.08 6.80 31.53
CA TYR A 420 -15.98 7.13 30.43
C TYR A 420 -16.60 8.50 30.68
N VAL A 421 -16.26 9.48 29.86
CA VAL A 421 -16.63 10.89 30.08
C VAL A 421 -17.60 11.37 28.99
N SER A 422 -18.76 11.89 29.41
CA SER A 422 -19.80 12.35 28.47
C SER A 422 -19.46 13.66 27.74
N THR A 423 -18.46 14.41 28.23
CA THR A 423 -18.07 15.71 27.66
C THR A 423 -17.26 15.63 26.38
N VAL A 424 -16.72 14.45 26.05
CA VAL A 424 -16.00 14.22 24.80
C VAL A 424 -17.01 13.75 23.76
N VAL A 425 -17.19 14.57 22.73
CA VAL A 425 -18.24 14.39 21.72
C VAL A 425 -17.61 14.27 20.34
N GLU A 426 -18.01 13.24 19.60
CA GLU A 426 -17.74 13.11 18.18
C GLU A 426 -18.98 13.52 17.36
N PRO A 427 -18.81 14.25 16.25
CA PRO A 427 -19.92 14.84 15.50
C PRO A 427 -20.86 13.80 14.86
N PHE A 428 -20.35 12.57 14.61
CA PHE A 428 -21.12 11.47 14.05
C PHE A 428 -21.79 10.58 15.11
N LEU A 429 -21.62 10.87 16.40
CA LEU A 429 -22.24 10.12 17.48
C LEU A 429 -23.42 10.88 18.08
N HIS A 430 -24.36 10.13 18.66
CA HIS A 430 -25.49 10.69 19.38
C HIS A 430 -24.99 11.39 20.67
N PRO A 431 -25.29 12.68 20.89
CA PRO A 431 -24.71 13.47 21.98
C PRO A 431 -25.10 12.97 23.37
N GLY A 432 -26.31 12.42 23.53
CA GLY A 432 -26.77 11.83 24.79
C GLY A 432 -26.39 10.35 25.00
N LYS A 433 -25.69 9.72 24.05
CA LYS A 433 -25.39 8.27 24.06
C LYS A 433 -24.00 7.96 23.52
N SER A 434 -23.05 8.79 23.89
CA SER A 434 -21.65 8.63 23.54
C SER A 434 -20.77 9.13 24.68
N CYS A 435 -19.52 8.70 24.67
CA CYS A 435 -18.52 9.17 25.60
C CYS A 435 -17.11 9.03 25.02
N GLY A 436 -16.19 9.82 25.55
CA GLY A 436 -14.77 9.60 25.41
C GLY A 436 -14.28 8.55 26.40
N ILE A 437 -13.23 7.84 26.00
CA ILE A 437 -12.53 6.85 26.82
C ILE A 437 -11.22 7.48 27.28
N ILE A 438 -11.05 7.64 28.59
CA ILE A 438 -9.84 8.16 29.22
C ILE A 438 -9.14 7.01 29.95
N LEU A 439 -7.85 6.84 29.76
CA LEU A 439 -7.01 5.90 30.50
C LEU A 439 -5.80 6.67 31.06
N ASP A 440 -5.62 6.63 32.39
CA ASP A 440 -4.56 7.35 33.10
C ASP A 440 -4.43 8.82 32.64
N ASP A 441 -5.58 9.50 32.61
CA ASP A 441 -5.77 10.91 32.20
C ASP A 441 -5.51 11.23 30.71
N LYS A 442 -5.23 10.23 29.88
CA LYS A 442 -5.10 10.38 28.42
C LYS A 442 -6.38 9.91 27.72
N GLN A 443 -6.91 10.72 26.80
CA GLN A 443 -7.98 10.27 25.91
C GLN A 443 -7.43 9.25 24.91
N ILE A 444 -7.94 8.02 24.96
CA ILE A 444 -7.51 6.93 24.09
C ILE A 444 -8.48 6.69 22.94
N GLY A 445 -9.71 7.18 23.03
CA GLY A 445 -10.74 6.90 22.04
C GLY A 445 -12.13 7.37 22.44
N PHE A 446 -13.13 6.80 21.80
CA PHE A 446 -14.55 7.05 22.06
C PHE A 446 -15.39 5.79 21.86
N LEU A 447 -16.61 5.80 22.40
CA LEU A 447 -17.68 4.89 21.98
C LEU A 447 -19.04 5.58 21.98
N GLY A 448 -20.00 5.07 21.21
CA GLY A 448 -21.38 5.58 21.27
C GLY A 448 -22.32 5.03 20.20
N GLU A 449 -23.60 5.40 20.33
CA GLU A 449 -24.60 5.22 19.26
C GLU A 449 -24.32 6.22 18.13
N VAL A 450 -24.35 5.77 16.89
CA VAL A 450 -24.18 6.64 15.71
C VAL A 450 -25.38 7.57 15.59
N HIS A 451 -25.14 8.84 15.24
CA HIS A 451 -26.17 9.85 15.12
C HIS A 451 -27.19 9.48 14.02
N PRO A 452 -28.51 9.66 14.24
CA PRO A 452 -29.55 9.36 13.24
C PRO A 452 -29.29 10.01 11.86
N ASP A 453 -28.89 11.28 11.81
CA ASP A 453 -28.56 11.98 10.56
C ASP A 453 -27.42 11.30 9.77
N VAL A 454 -26.44 10.71 10.46
CA VAL A 454 -25.35 9.97 9.81
C VAL A 454 -25.86 8.64 9.27
N LEU A 455 -26.70 7.94 10.04
CA LEU A 455 -27.35 6.70 9.59
C LEU A 455 -28.22 6.95 8.35
N GLU A 456 -28.95 8.06 8.31
CA GLU A 456 -29.75 8.48 7.15
C GLU A 456 -28.87 8.76 5.93
N LYS A 457 -27.81 9.56 6.07
CA LYS A 457 -26.84 9.86 4.99
C LYS A 457 -26.18 8.60 4.41
N ILE A 458 -25.86 7.64 5.28
CA ILE A 458 -25.25 6.35 4.87
C ILE A 458 -26.30 5.38 4.32
N ASN A 459 -27.60 5.63 4.56
CA ASN A 459 -28.72 4.75 4.26
C ASN A 459 -28.64 3.41 5.03
N LEU A 460 -28.34 3.50 6.33
CA LEU A 460 -28.35 2.37 7.27
C LEU A 460 -29.56 2.50 8.21
N LYS A 461 -30.50 1.56 8.12
CA LYS A 461 -31.75 1.61 8.92
C LYS A 461 -31.55 1.19 10.38
N ASN A 462 -30.59 0.31 10.63
CA ASN A 462 -30.36 -0.22 11.96
C ASN A 462 -29.58 0.78 12.80
N LYS A 463 -29.85 0.79 14.11
CA LYS A 463 -28.97 1.44 15.07
C LYS A 463 -27.60 0.79 15.03
N ALA A 464 -26.56 1.60 14.98
CA ALA A 464 -25.18 1.15 15.06
C ALA A 464 -24.52 1.78 16.29
N TYR A 465 -23.74 0.98 17.01
CA TYR A 465 -22.90 1.43 18.10
C TYR A 465 -21.46 1.19 17.70
N VAL A 466 -20.62 2.20 17.83
CA VAL A 466 -19.23 2.14 17.37
C VAL A 466 -18.25 2.57 18.45
N PHE A 467 -17.03 2.05 18.36
CA PHE A 467 -15.88 2.53 19.11
C PHE A 467 -14.69 2.69 18.20
N GLU A 468 -13.76 3.56 18.59
CA GLU A 468 -12.43 3.68 18.00
C GLU A 468 -11.44 4.05 19.10
N ILE A 469 -10.35 3.29 19.20
CA ILE A 469 -9.29 3.45 20.21
C ILE A 469 -7.94 3.51 19.50
N ASN A 470 -7.11 4.46 19.92
CA ASN A 470 -5.72 4.58 19.52
C ASN A 470 -4.88 3.50 20.22
N LEU A 471 -4.42 2.53 19.44
CA LEU A 471 -3.60 1.42 19.92
C LEU A 471 -2.21 1.88 20.37
N ASP A 472 -1.65 2.93 19.77
CA ASP A 472 -0.32 3.42 20.17
C ASP A 472 -0.34 3.92 21.62
N ILE A 473 -1.40 4.62 22.03
CA ILE A 473 -1.57 5.07 23.42
C ILE A 473 -1.84 3.87 24.34
N LEU A 474 -2.66 2.91 23.89
CA LEU A 474 -2.98 1.72 24.67
C LEU A 474 -1.74 0.85 24.92
N VAL A 475 -0.86 0.66 23.92
CA VAL A 475 0.40 -0.09 24.05
C VAL A 475 1.35 0.61 25.01
N ALA A 476 1.45 1.94 24.97
CA ALA A 476 2.27 2.69 25.92
C ALA A 476 1.78 2.47 27.37
N ALA A 477 0.47 2.57 27.61
CA ALA A 477 -0.11 2.28 28.92
C ALA A 477 0.12 0.81 29.34
N TYR A 478 0.11 -0.13 28.39
CA TYR A 478 0.38 -1.53 28.68
C TYR A 478 1.79 -1.73 29.21
N LEU A 479 2.77 -1.08 28.60
CA LEU A 479 4.17 -1.19 29.01
C LEU A 479 4.45 -0.51 30.36
N GLU A 480 3.71 0.54 30.70
CA GLU A 480 3.87 1.31 31.95
C GLU A 480 3.09 0.71 33.14
N ARG A 481 2.24 -0.31 32.92
CA ARG A 481 1.36 -0.85 33.97
C ARG A 481 2.14 -1.52 35.10
N ASN A 482 1.69 -1.28 36.33
CA ASN A 482 2.23 -1.95 37.51
C ASN A 482 1.33 -3.11 37.91
N ILE A 483 1.87 -4.33 37.88
CA ILE A 483 1.19 -5.52 38.40
C ILE A 483 1.72 -5.78 39.81
N SER A 484 0.84 -5.67 40.81
CA SER A 484 1.14 -6.03 42.19
C SER A 484 0.39 -7.29 42.59
N CYS A 485 1.01 -8.10 43.46
CA CYS A 485 0.38 -9.27 44.05
C CYS A 485 -0.15 -8.88 45.43
N GLN A 486 -1.41 -9.25 45.71
CA GLN A 486 -2.03 -9.08 47.01
C GLN A 486 -2.47 -10.46 47.53
N GLU A 487 -2.29 -10.71 48.84
CA GLU A 487 -2.77 -11.94 49.47
C GLU A 487 -4.30 -11.97 49.43
N ILE A 488 -4.87 -13.12 49.06
CA ILE A 488 -6.32 -13.31 49.09
C ILE A 488 -6.75 -13.41 50.55
N SER A 489 -7.63 -12.51 50.98
CA SER A 489 -8.16 -12.55 52.35
C SER A 489 -8.91 -13.86 52.61
N LYS A 490 -8.63 -14.48 53.77
CA LYS A 490 -9.25 -15.72 54.24
C LYS A 490 -10.58 -15.48 54.96
N TYR A 491 -10.96 -14.21 55.15
CA TYR A 491 -12.11 -13.78 55.92
C TYR A 491 -13.28 -13.39 55.01
N PRO A 492 -14.54 -13.63 55.42
CA PRO A 492 -15.69 -13.32 54.59
C PRO A 492 -15.90 -11.80 54.45
N ALA A 493 -16.44 -11.37 53.31
CA ALA A 493 -16.93 -10.01 53.13
C ALA A 493 -18.31 -9.80 53.76
N VAL A 494 -18.56 -8.59 54.23
CA VAL A 494 -19.87 -8.11 54.69
C VAL A 494 -20.39 -7.10 53.67
N LEU A 495 -21.60 -7.36 53.15
CA LEU A 495 -22.24 -6.49 52.16
C LEU A 495 -23.22 -5.52 52.82
N ARG A 496 -23.26 -4.28 52.33
CA ARG A 496 -24.27 -3.27 52.68
C ARG A 496 -24.71 -2.53 51.43
N ASP A 497 -25.98 -2.19 51.37
CA ASP A 497 -26.56 -1.45 50.25
C ASP A 497 -27.07 -0.10 50.75
N ALA A 498 -26.85 0.96 49.96
CA ALA A 498 -27.42 2.28 50.23
C ALA A 498 -27.91 2.89 48.91
N ALA A 499 -29.09 3.51 48.95
CA ALA A 499 -29.66 4.21 47.81
C ALA A 499 -29.53 5.73 47.99
N PHE A 500 -29.01 6.40 46.96
CA PHE A 500 -28.79 7.84 46.95
C PHE A 500 -29.68 8.50 45.90
N VAL A 501 -30.47 9.49 46.31
CA VAL A 501 -31.18 10.38 45.39
C VAL A 501 -30.23 11.51 44.99
N ILE A 502 -29.88 11.52 43.70
CA ILE A 502 -28.91 12.44 43.11
C ILE A 502 -29.52 13.16 41.90
N PRO A 503 -28.97 14.33 41.49
CA PRO A 503 -29.38 14.98 40.24
C PRO A 503 -29.17 14.06 39.03
N ASP A 504 -30.08 14.11 38.05
CA ASP A 504 -30.01 13.26 36.84
C ASP A 504 -28.73 13.50 36.04
N THR A 505 -28.21 14.72 36.08
CA THR A 505 -26.97 15.16 35.42
C THR A 505 -25.70 14.64 36.09
N MET A 506 -25.79 14.12 37.32
CA MET A 506 -24.61 13.56 38.01
C MET A 506 -24.26 12.20 37.43
N GLU A 507 -23.03 12.05 36.93
CA GLU A 507 -22.50 10.77 36.48
C GLU A 507 -22.34 9.81 37.66
N ALA A 508 -22.75 8.55 37.51
CA ALA A 508 -22.66 7.56 38.58
C ALA A 508 -21.21 7.27 38.99
N ASP A 509 -20.26 7.35 38.04
CA ASP A 509 -18.84 7.21 38.32
C ASP A 509 -18.31 8.27 39.29
N LYS A 510 -18.88 9.49 39.26
CA LYS A 510 -18.55 10.54 40.23
C LYS A 510 -18.92 10.12 41.66
N MET A 511 -20.04 9.43 41.85
CA MET A 511 -20.44 8.89 43.15
C MET A 511 -19.48 7.79 43.62
N LEU A 512 -19.12 6.86 42.73
CA LEU A 512 -18.14 5.81 43.04
C LEU A 512 -16.78 6.40 43.44
N ASN A 513 -16.29 7.38 42.68
CA ASN A 513 -15.02 8.05 42.95
C ASN A 513 -15.04 8.83 44.28
N ILE A 514 -16.17 9.45 44.65
CA ILE A 514 -16.30 10.12 45.94
C ILE A 514 -16.24 9.11 47.09
N VAL A 515 -16.89 7.96 46.95
CA VAL A 515 -16.85 6.88 47.95
C VAL A 515 -15.43 6.31 48.07
N LEU A 516 -14.83 5.89 46.96
CA LEU A 516 -13.47 5.31 46.92
C LEU A 516 -12.41 6.33 47.38
N GLY A 517 -12.60 7.60 47.04
CA GLY A 517 -11.73 8.71 47.44
C GLY A 517 -11.70 8.97 48.94
N GLN A 518 -12.62 8.39 49.72
CA GLN A 518 -12.54 8.44 51.19
C GLN A 518 -11.40 7.59 51.76
N LYS A 519 -10.85 6.64 50.97
CA LYS A 519 -9.72 5.77 51.33
C LYS A 519 -9.93 5.03 52.66
N GLU A 520 -11.11 4.43 52.82
CA GLU A 520 -11.40 3.59 53.98
C GLU A 520 -10.76 2.20 53.81
N ASP A 521 -9.94 1.80 54.77
CA ASP A 521 -9.15 0.56 54.69
C ASP A 521 -10.01 -0.72 54.61
N LEU A 522 -11.19 -0.71 55.23
CA LEU A 522 -12.09 -1.86 55.24
C LEU A 522 -13.00 -1.95 54.00
N LEU A 523 -13.09 -0.90 53.18
CA LEU A 523 -13.90 -0.91 51.96
C LEU A 523 -13.13 -1.63 50.84
N GLU A 524 -13.54 -2.85 50.53
CA GLU A 524 -12.94 -3.69 49.48
C GLU A 524 -13.41 -3.28 48.09
N ASN A 525 -14.71 -3.01 47.92
CA ASN A 525 -15.28 -2.60 46.65
C ASN A 525 -16.61 -1.84 46.83
N VAL A 526 -16.97 -1.01 45.86
CA VAL A 526 -18.30 -0.42 45.72
C VAL A 526 -18.79 -0.58 44.28
N SER A 527 -20.01 -1.09 44.10
CA SER A 527 -20.60 -1.29 42.78
C SER A 527 -22.02 -0.74 42.69
N ILE A 528 -22.44 -0.40 41.47
CA ILE A 528 -23.82 0.00 41.21
C ILE A 528 -24.65 -1.27 41.03
N PHE A 529 -25.75 -1.40 41.76
CA PHE A 529 -26.67 -2.53 41.61
C PHE A 529 -28.04 -2.13 41.04
N ASP A 530 -28.42 -0.85 41.17
CA ASP A 530 -29.68 -0.35 40.65
C ASP A 530 -29.60 1.13 40.25
N VAL A 531 -30.34 1.50 39.21
CA VAL A 531 -30.56 2.88 38.77
C VAL A 531 -32.03 3.03 38.42
N TYR A 532 -32.74 3.84 39.19
CA TYR A 532 -34.17 4.03 39.02
C TYR A 532 -34.53 5.51 38.84
N SER A 533 -35.29 5.78 37.78
CA SER A 533 -35.87 7.09 37.47
C SER A 533 -37.37 6.91 37.23
N GLY A 534 -38.22 7.47 38.11
CA GLY A 534 -39.67 7.28 38.06
C GLY A 534 -40.44 8.47 38.61
N LYS A 535 -41.77 8.46 38.45
CA LYS A 535 -42.66 9.58 38.84
C LYS A 535 -42.68 9.90 40.34
N GLU A 536 -42.19 9.00 41.17
CA GLU A 536 -42.08 9.16 42.63
C GLU A 536 -40.91 10.07 43.05
N PHE A 537 -40.03 10.42 42.13
CA PHE A 537 -38.87 11.27 42.38
C PHE A 537 -39.14 12.72 41.97
N THR A 538 -38.46 13.66 42.64
CA THR A 538 -38.47 15.06 42.22
C THR A 538 -37.93 15.15 40.79
N GLU A 539 -38.58 15.92 39.94
CA GLU A 539 -38.17 16.10 38.55
C GLU A 539 -36.69 16.52 38.47
N GLY A 540 -35.90 15.86 37.63
CA GLY A 540 -34.45 16.06 37.51
C GLY A 540 -33.61 15.30 38.54
N THR A 541 -34.18 14.29 39.23
CA THR A 541 -33.43 13.40 40.14
C THR A 541 -33.65 11.92 39.83
N LYS A 542 -32.63 11.12 40.14
CA LYS A 542 -32.63 9.65 40.04
C LYS A 542 -32.15 9.01 41.34
N SER A 543 -32.61 7.79 41.58
CA SER A 543 -32.12 6.93 42.66
C SER A 543 -30.98 6.05 42.14
N LEU A 544 -29.82 6.13 42.78
CA LEU A 544 -28.64 5.30 42.51
C LEU A 544 -28.40 4.36 43.69
N GLY A 545 -28.57 3.06 43.47
CA GLY A 545 -28.26 2.01 44.44
C GLY A 545 -26.80 1.60 44.37
N LEU A 546 -26.08 1.77 45.48
CA LEU A 546 -24.69 1.34 45.64
C LEU A 546 -24.58 0.18 46.63
N ARG A 547 -23.81 -0.84 46.26
CA ARG A 547 -23.45 -1.99 47.09
C ARG A 547 -22.01 -1.87 47.51
N PHE A 548 -21.77 -1.93 48.81
CA PHE A 548 -20.47 -1.82 49.46
C PHE A 548 -20.06 -3.20 49.97
N SER A 549 -18.84 -3.63 49.63
CA SER A 549 -18.20 -4.82 50.18
C SER A 549 -17.16 -4.40 51.20
N TYR A 550 -17.33 -4.82 52.45
CA TYR A 550 -16.37 -4.58 53.52
C TYR A 550 -15.64 -5.87 53.89
N ARG A 551 -14.32 -5.81 54.05
CA ARG A 551 -13.52 -6.97 54.45
C ARG A 551 -12.27 -6.53 55.21
N SER A 552 -11.91 -7.27 56.26
CA SER A 552 -10.59 -7.17 56.88
C SER A 552 -9.64 -8.24 56.33
N SER A 553 -8.34 -7.93 56.29
CA SER A 553 -7.29 -8.86 55.92
C SER A 553 -6.89 -9.79 57.07
N ASP A 554 -7.22 -9.44 58.32
CA ASP A 554 -6.70 -10.06 59.54
C ASP A 554 -7.76 -10.72 60.45
N ARG A 555 -9.06 -10.43 60.24
CA ARG A 555 -10.16 -10.95 61.06
C ARG A 555 -11.52 -10.95 60.36
N THR A 556 -12.49 -11.66 60.91
CA THR A 556 -13.90 -11.54 60.53
C THR A 556 -14.48 -10.25 61.11
N LEU A 557 -15.11 -9.43 60.27
CA LEU A 557 -15.80 -8.21 60.72
C LEU A 557 -17.11 -8.55 61.42
N THR A 558 -17.38 -7.88 62.54
CA THR A 558 -18.72 -7.94 63.16
C THR A 558 -19.69 -7.01 62.43
N ASP A 559 -21.00 -7.26 62.56
CA ASP A 559 -22.02 -6.37 61.98
C ASP A 559 -21.93 -4.95 62.54
N SER A 560 -21.56 -4.78 63.82
CA SER A 560 -21.41 -3.47 64.44
C SER A 560 -20.20 -2.70 63.88
N GLU A 561 -19.07 -3.38 63.62
CA GLU A 561 -17.89 -2.78 62.98
C GLU A 561 -18.24 -2.34 61.54
N ALA A 562 -18.85 -3.23 60.77
CA ALA A 562 -19.24 -2.94 59.38
C ALA A 562 -20.25 -1.79 59.30
N ASN A 563 -21.26 -1.76 60.17
CA ASN A 563 -22.27 -0.68 60.20
C ASN A 563 -21.64 0.66 60.56
N ALA A 564 -20.77 0.71 61.57
CA ALA A 564 -20.12 1.96 61.97
C ALA A 564 -19.30 2.58 60.84
N VAL A 565 -18.62 1.75 60.05
CA VAL A 565 -17.86 2.20 58.87
C VAL A 565 -18.78 2.59 57.72
N HIS A 566 -19.83 1.80 57.48
CA HIS A 566 -20.83 2.08 56.45
C HIS A 566 -21.52 3.43 56.68
N ASP A 567 -22.03 3.66 57.88
CA ASP A 567 -22.70 4.91 58.25
C ASP A 567 -21.76 6.11 58.07
N ARG A 568 -20.50 5.97 58.47
CA ARG A 568 -19.47 7.01 58.27
C ARG A 568 -19.26 7.34 56.80
N ILE A 569 -19.11 6.32 55.93
CA ILE A 569 -18.92 6.52 54.49
C ILE A 569 -20.15 7.17 53.86
N VAL A 570 -21.34 6.68 54.19
CA VAL A 570 -22.61 7.17 53.64
C VAL A 570 -22.83 8.62 54.05
N GLN A 571 -22.67 8.96 55.34
CA GLN A 571 -22.83 10.34 55.83
C GLN A 571 -21.82 11.31 55.20
N LYS A 572 -20.56 10.87 55.04
CA LYS A 572 -19.55 11.69 54.37
C LYS A 572 -19.86 11.86 52.88
N THR A 573 -20.38 10.82 52.21
CA THR A 573 -20.82 10.88 50.81
C THR A 573 -21.97 11.87 50.66
N VAL A 574 -22.98 11.82 51.53
CA VAL A 574 -24.09 12.78 51.59
C VAL A 574 -23.57 14.20 51.77
N THR A 575 -22.64 14.42 52.70
CA THR A 575 -22.06 15.74 52.96
C THR A 575 -21.32 16.30 51.74
N LEU A 576 -20.57 15.46 51.02
CA LEU A 576 -19.79 15.86 49.85
C LEU A 576 -20.62 16.08 48.58
N THR A 577 -21.78 15.43 48.47
CA THR A 577 -22.59 15.39 47.24
C THR A 577 -23.89 16.18 47.35
N GLY A 578 -24.38 16.41 48.58
CA GLY A 578 -25.73 16.89 48.84
C GLY A 578 -26.83 15.86 48.54
N ALA A 579 -26.48 14.59 48.30
CA ALA A 579 -27.43 13.52 48.01
C ALA A 579 -28.33 13.22 49.22
N LYS A 580 -29.55 12.74 48.97
CA LYS A 580 -30.44 12.25 50.05
C LYS A 580 -30.43 10.72 50.08
N ILE A 581 -30.41 10.15 51.27
CA ILE A 581 -30.52 8.70 51.44
C ILE A 581 -31.99 8.30 51.25
N ARG A 582 -32.22 7.22 50.53
CA ARG A 582 -33.51 6.55 50.43
C ARG A 582 -33.43 5.27 51.26
N ASP A 583 -34.34 5.15 52.22
CA ASP A 583 -34.54 3.93 53.02
C ASP A 583 -35.14 2.80 52.18
#